data_AF-A0A7K0NY03-F1
#
_entry.id   AF-A0A7K0NY03-F1
#
_cell.length_a   1.000
_cell.length_b   1.000
_cell.length_c   1.000
_cell.angle_alpha   90.00
_cell.angle_beta   90.00
_cell.angle_gamma   90.00
#
_symmetry.space_group_name_H-M   'P 1'
#
loop_
_entity.id
_entity.type
_entity.pdbx_description
1 polymer ?
#
loop_
_entity_poly.entity_id
_entity_poly.type
_entity_poly.pdbx_seq_one_letter_code
_entity_poly.pdbx_strand_id
1 'polypeptide(L)'
;MTEHLHDPDLDLDELTTGDLERAERAALRRVDSLSTELEDVTEVEYRQVRLERVVLVGVWTTGTALEAERSLTELARLAETAGSVVLEGVIQRRDRPDPATYIGSGKARELREIVIATGADTVICDGELSPGQLRTLEDVTKVKVVDRTWLILDIFAQHAKSREGQAQVSLAQMQYLLPRLRGWGESLSRQAGGAAGGKAGGVGTRGPGETKIETDRRRIREQVGRLRRELKDLQRVRTTQRAARRRAAIPTVAIAGYTNAGKSSLLNQLTGAGVLVEDSLFATLDPTVRKARTPSGRAVTMADTVGFVRHLPHQLVEAFRSTLEEVVDADLIVHVVDGSDDDPEGQLSAVREVLAQIGAAGVPELVVINKADIADPIVLGRLLRNERGSVAVSARTGEGLDLLMRRIEEDLPGPDVLVDVLVPYNRGDLVARVQSDGIVIGLEHTDTGTALRARVDAPLAAALAPFANPNPTPLQVEGPAHSGPRVPAVTDEVPGGDGDY
;
A
#
# COMPACT_ATOMS: atom_id res chain seq x y z
N MET A 1 32.52 36.42 -16.26
CA MET A 1 33.61 35.59 -15.72
C MET A 1 32.99 34.29 -15.31
N THR A 2 32.93 33.35 -16.24
CA THR A 2 32.26 32.05 -16.11
C THR A 2 33.36 31.02 -16.27
N GLU A 3 33.81 30.44 -15.15
CA GLU A 3 34.73 29.31 -15.16
C GLU A 3 33.94 28.03 -15.41
N HIS A 4 34.23 27.40 -16.55
CA HIS A 4 33.81 26.05 -16.89
C HIS A 4 34.67 25.05 -16.11
N LEU A 5 34.06 24.27 -15.22
CA LEU A 5 34.56 22.96 -14.84
C LEU A 5 33.81 21.93 -15.67
N HIS A 6 34.48 21.47 -16.72
CA HIS A 6 34.10 20.30 -17.49
C HIS A 6 34.70 19.10 -16.74
N ASP A 7 33.85 18.32 -16.09
CA ASP A 7 34.24 17.05 -15.48
C ASP A 7 34.26 15.98 -16.59
N PRO A 8 35.42 15.43 -16.99
CA PRO A 8 35.53 14.57 -18.15
C PRO A 8 35.66 13.11 -17.69
N ASP A 9 34.61 12.52 -17.09
CA ASP A 9 34.53 11.07 -16.81
C ASP A 9 33.06 10.65 -16.57
N LEU A 10 32.16 10.94 -17.53
CA LEU A 10 30.82 10.35 -17.56
C LEU A 10 30.72 9.44 -18.78
N ASP A 11 31.09 8.17 -18.58
CA ASP A 11 30.83 7.10 -19.53
C ASP A 11 29.31 6.92 -19.70
N LEU A 12 28.79 7.33 -20.86
CA LEU A 12 27.36 7.32 -21.19
C LEU A 12 26.79 5.90 -21.41
N ASP A 13 27.63 4.86 -21.38
CA ASP A 13 27.25 3.46 -21.64
C ASP A 13 26.93 2.65 -20.36
N GLU A 14 27.08 3.23 -19.15
CA GLU A 14 26.74 2.59 -17.86
C GLU A 14 25.54 3.22 -17.12
N LEU A 15 24.68 3.98 -17.80
CA LEU A 15 23.48 4.52 -17.17
C LEU A 15 22.38 3.46 -17.13
N THR A 16 21.99 3.03 -15.93
CA THR A 16 20.80 2.19 -15.76
C THR A 16 19.54 3.00 -16.11
N THR A 17 18.44 2.32 -16.44
CA THR A 17 17.14 2.99 -16.68
C THR A 17 16.76 3.94 -15.54
N GLY A 18 17.18 3.64 -14.30
CA GLY A 18 16.95 4.49 -13.13
C GLY A 18 17.78 5.77 -13.08
N ASP A 19 19.00 5.76 -13.61
CA ASP A 19 19.88 6.94 -13.66
C ASP A 19 19.39 7.95 -14.70
N LEU A 20 18.86 7.44 -15.83
CA LEU A 20 18.21 8.24 -16.86
C LEU A 20 16.92 8.89 -16.33
N GLU A 21 16.11 8.16 -15.56
CA GLU A 21 14.91 8.72 -14.91
C GLU A 21 15.27 9.81 -13.88
N ARG A 22 16.36 9.65 -13.12
CA ARG A 22 16.86 10.68 -12.19
C ARG A 22 17.31 11.92 -12.93
N ALA A 23 18.03 11.75 -14.04
CA ALA A 23 18.49 12.85 -14.88
C ALA A 23 17.31 13.61 -15.51
N GLU A 24 16.29 12.90 -15.99
CA GLU A 24 15.07 13.50 -16.55
C GLU A 24 14.26 14.28 -15.50
N ARG A 25 14.09 13.73 -14.29
CA ARG A 25 13.45 14.44 -13.16
C ARG A 25 14.26 15.64 -12.67
N ALA A 26 15.59 15.55 -12.68
CA ALA A 26 16.47 16.66 -12.32
C ALA A 26 16.56 17.73 -13.42
N ALA A 27 16.30 17.37 -14.68
CA ALA A 27 16.20 18.28 -15.81
C ALA A 27 14.86 19.03 -15.82
N LEU A 28 13.75 18.35 -15.49
CA LEU A 28 12.43 18.97 -15.33
C LEU A 28 12.37 19.98 -14.17
N ARG A 29 13.25 19.85 -13.16
CA ARG A 29 13.43 20.86 -12.09
C ARG A 29 14.28 22.07 -12.50
N ARG A 30 15.02 22.00 -13.61
CA ARG A 30 16.04 22.99 -13.99
C ARG A 30 15.72 23.84 -15.21
N VAL A 31 14.73 23.49 -16.01
CA VAL A 31 14.35 24.30 -17.19
C VAL A 31 13.15 25.17 -16.86
N ASP A 32 13.43 26.24 -16.11
CA ASP A 32 12.52 27.35 -15.90
C ASP A 32 13.05 28.55 -16.71
N SER A 33 12.53 28.72 -17.92
CA SER A 33 12.47 29.97 -18.68
C SER A 33 12.22 29.65 -20.15
N LEU A 34 10.98 29.86 -20.61
CA LEU A 34 10.65 30.64 -21.81
C LEU A 34 9.12 30.63 -21.98
N SER A 35 8.58 31.83 -21.89
CA SER A 35 7.19 32.21 -22.12
C SER A 35 6.80 32.03 -23.59
N THR A 36 5.55 31.69 -23.90
CA THR A 36 4.50 32.63 -24.39
C THR A 36 3.31 31.87 -25.00
N GLU A 37 2.12 32.51 -24.90
CA GLU A 37 0.88 32.26 -25.67
C GLU A 37 0.00 31.06 -25.26
N LEU A 38 -1.33 31.06 -25.37
CA LEU A 38 -2.42 32.03 -25.21
C LEU A 38 -3.69 31.15 -25.28
N GLU A 39 -4.65 31.41 -24.38
CA GLU A 39 -6.10 31.20 -24.51
C GLU A 39 -6.78 29.81 -24.52
N ASP A 40 -7.88 29.80 -23.75
CA ASP A 40 -9.10 28.97 -23.80
C ASP A 40 -9.04 27.47 -23.47
N VAL A 41 -9.54 27.13 -22.27
CA VAL A 41 -10.87 26.52 -22.03
C VAL A 41 -11.07 26.33 -20.52
N THR A 42 -12.31 26.43 -20.05
CA THR A 42 -12.75 26.18 -18.67
C THR A 42 -12.39 24.76 -18.20
N GLU A 43 -11.18 24.58 -17.71
CA GLU A 43 -10.71 23.33 -17.13
C GLU A 43 -10.50 23.47 -15.63
N VAL A 44 -11.00 22.46 -14.93
CA VAL A 44 -10.67 22.12 -13.54
C VAL A 44 -9.16 22.28 -13.38
N GLU A 45 -8.74 23.18 -12.48
CA GLU A 45 -7.34 23.49 -12.21
C GLU A 45 -6.49 22.20 -12.15
N TYR A 46 -5.76 21.89 -13.22
CA TYR A 46 -4.54 21.11 -13.10
C TYR A 46 -3.54 22.03 -12.42
N ARG A 47 -3.55 21.99 -11.08
CA ARG A 47 -2.61 22.74 -10.26
C ARG A 47 -1.21 22.25 -10.59
N GLN A 48 -0.43 23.15 -11.19
CA GLN A 48 1.02 23.19 -10.98
C GLN A 48 1.30 22.96 -9.48
N VAL A 49 2.35 22.23 -9.14
CA VAL A 49 2.80 21.96 -7.76
C VAL A 49 2.92 23.30 -7.02
N ARG A 50 1.83 23.73 -6.36
CA ARG A 50 1.86 24.83 -5.41
C ARG A 50 2.27 24.19 -4.12
N LEU A 51 3.47 24.51 -3.66
CA LEU A 51 3.91 24.25 -2.31
C LEU A 51 2.96 25.00 -1.37
N GLU A 52 1.84 24.37 -0.98
CA GLU A 52 0.86 24.97 -0.06
C GLU A 52 1.52 25.10 1.31
N ARG A 53 1.34 26.27 1.93
CA ARG A 53 1.84 26.58 3.27
C ARG A 53 0.72 26.22 4.24
N VAL A 54 0.91 25.12 4.96
CA VAL A 54 -0.20 24.48 5.69
C VAL A 54 -0.08 24.62 7.19
N VAL A 55 -1.25 24.76 7.84
CA VAL A 55 -1.40 24.60 9.29
C VAL A 55 -2.22 23.34 9.54
N LEU A 56 -1.73 22.49 10.44
CA LEU A 56 -2.37 21.22 10.78
C LEU A 56 -3.28 21.38 11.98
N VAL A 57 -4.42 20.69 11.96
CA VAL A 57 -5.41 20.73 13.05
C VAL A 57 -5.85 19.31 13.40
N GLY A 58 -5.59 18.92 14.65
CA GLY A 58 -6.04 17.65 15.23
C GLY A 58 -7.08 17.85 16.33
N VAL A 59 -8.11 16.99 16.35
CA VAL A 59 -9.03 16.87 17.48
C VAL A 59 -8.80 15.52 18.14
N TRP A 60 -8.41 15.56 19.42
CA TRP A 60 -8.19 14.37 20.21
C TRP A 60 -9.41 14.08 21.09
N THR A 61 -10.12 12.99 20.77
CA THR A 61 -11.35 12.56 21.46
C THR A 61 -11.15 11.44 22.49
N THR A 62 -10.29 10.50 22.17
CA THR A 62 -10.04 9.29 22.96
C THR A 62 -8.56 8.94 22.92
N GLY A 63 -8.07 8.21 23.91
CA GLY A 63 -6.68 7.77 23.95
C GLY A 63 -5.79 8.64 24.83
N THR A 64 -4.51 8.75 24.48
CA THR A 64 -3.50 9.54 25.22
C THR A 64 -3.03 10.77 24.42
N ALA A 65 -2.44 11.76 25.09
CA ALA A 65 -1.89 12.94 24.42
C ALA A 65 -0.78 12.57 23.43
N LEU A 66 0.02 11.56 23.77
CA LEU A 66 1.07 11.02 22.92
C LEU A 66 0.51 10.43 21.62
N GLU A 67 -0.63 9.73 21.66
CA GLU A 67 -1.29 9.22 20.45
C GLU A 67 -1.77 10.35 19.54
N ALA A 68 -2.29 11.44 20.11
CA ALA A 68 -2.71 12.61 19.35
C ALA A 68 -1.52 13.32 18.67
N GLU A 69 -0.39 13.46 19.37
CA GLU A 69 0.84 14.00 18.82
C GLU A 69 1.41 13.13 17.70
N ARG A 70 1.35 11.80 17.84
CA ARG A 70 1.72 10.83 16.79
C ARG A 70 0.84 10.97 15.55
N SER A 71 -0.48 11.08 15.72
CA SER A 71 -1.41 11.29 14.59
C SER A 71 -1.11 12.59 13.84
N LEU A 72 -0.83 13.68 14.58
CA LEU A 72 -0.46 14.95 13.96
C LEU A 72 0.89 14.90 13.25
N THR A 73 1.86 14.16 13.80
CA THR A 73 3.17 13.93 13.17
C THR A 73 3.02 13.11 11.89
N GLU A 74 2.15 12.10 11.88
CA GLU A 74 1.81 11.35 10.67
C GLU A 74 1.14 12.26 9.63
N LEU A 75 0.18 13.10 10.05
CA LEU A 75 -0.47 14.08 9.16
C LEU A 75 0.53 15.07 8.55
N ALA A 76 1.55 15.48 9.32
CA ALA A 76 2.62 16.32 8.82
C ALA A 76 3.42 15.63 7.73
N ARG A 77 3.82 14.36 7.94
CA ARG A 77 4.53 13.57 6.92
C ARG A 77 3.68 13.36 5.66
N LEU A 78 2.37 13.17 5.81
CA LEU A 78 1.44 13.11 4.68
C LEU A 78 1.39 14.43 3.91
N ALA A 79 1.29 15.56 4.61
CA ALA A 79 1.28 16.88 4.00
C ALA A 79 2.58 17.18 3.25
N GLU A 80 3.73 16.86 3.85
CA GLU A 80 5.06 16.97 3.23
C GLU A 80 5.18 16.08 1.99
N THR A 81 4.67 14.84 2.06
CA THR A 81 4.63 13.92 0.92
C THR A 81 3.81 14.49 -0.24
N ALA A 82 2.71 15.18 0.04
CA ALA A 82 1.89 15.87 -0.96
C ALA A 82 2.55 17.15 -1.53
N GLY A 83 3.74 17.51 -1.03
CA GLY A 83 4.46 18.73 -1.42
C GLY A 83 4.09 19.98 -0.62
N SER A 84 3.42 19.85 0.53
CA SER A 84 3.10 20.99 1.39
C SER A 84 4.23 21.33 2.36
N VAL A 85 4.33 22.59 2.77
CA VAL A 85 5.23 23.04 3.84
C VAL A 85 4.43 23.23 5.11
N VAL A 86 4.66 22.37 6.10
CA VAL A 86 3.99 22.43 7.41
C VAL A 86 4.59 23.56 8.24
N LEU A 87 3.76 24.55 8.59
CA LEU A 87 4.19 25.72 9.36
C LEU A 87 3.95 25.56 10.86
N GLU A 88 2.79 25.01 11.22
CA GLU A 88 2.37 24.86 12.61
C GLU A 88 1.34 23.74 12.74
N GLY A 89 1.25 23.15 13.95
CA GLY A 89 0.30 22.11 14.28
C GLY A 89 -0.47 22.43 15.56
N VAL A 90 -1.79 22.32 15.50
CA VAL A 90 -2.70 22.69 16.58
C VAL A 90 -3.53 21.47 17.00
N ILE A 91 -3.45 21.10 18.29
CA ILE A 91 -4.26 20.01 18.85
C ILE A 91 -5.31 20.59 19.81
N GLN A 92 -6.53 20.08 19.75
CA GLN A 92 -7.57 20.36 20.74
C GLN A 92 -8.14 19.07 21.32
N ARG A 93 -8.09 18.92 22.65
CA ARG A 93 -8.80 17.86 23.37
C ARG A 93 -10.29 18.19 23.49
N ARG A 94 -11.17 17.27 23.12
CA ARG A 94 -12.64 17.40 23.23
C ARG A 94 -13.30 16.03 23.35
N ASP A 95 -14.45 15.92 23.99
CA ASP A 95 -15.18 14.63 24.02
C ASP A 95 -15.71 14.20 22.63
N ARG A 96 -16.03 15.18 21.78
CA ARG A 96 -16.46 14.96 20.40
C ARG A 96 -16.08 16.16 19.52
N PRO A 97 -15.87 15.95 18.20
CA PRO A 97 -15.67 17.05 17.27
C PRO A 97 -16.86 18.00 17.29
N ASP A 98 -16.60 19.29 17.11
CA ASP A 98 -17.65 20.30 17.04
C ASP A 98 -18.48 20.10 15.76
N PRO A 99 -19.82 20.02 15.86
CA PRO A 99 -20.67 19.77 14.69
C PRO A 99 -20.63 20.90 13.67
N ALA A 100 -20.27 22.12 14.07
CA ALA A 100 -20.20 23.28 13.18
C ALA A 100 -18.80 23.49 12.61
N THR A 101 -17.74 23.40 13.42
CA THR A 101 -16.37 23.79 12.98
C THR A 101 -15.31 22.70 13.12
N TYR A 102 -15.68 21.47 13.50
CA TYR A 102 -14.78 20.36 13.84
C TYR A 102 -13.95 20.61 15.13
N ILE A 103 -13.31 21.77 15.24
CA ILE A 103 -12.74 22.34 16.47
C ILE A 103 -13.72 23.31 17.14
N GLY A 104 -13.49 23.67 18.41
CA GLY A 104 -14.32 24.65 19.11
C GLY A 104 -14.19 26.06 18.53
N SER A 105 -15.25 26.87 18.62
CA SER A 105 -15.31 28.23 18.05
C SER A 105 -14.21 29.18 18.52
N GLY A 106 -13.78 29.09 19.78
CA GLY A 106 -12.63 29.85 20.29
C GLY A 106 -11.32 29.43 19.60
N LYS A 107 -11.11 28.11 19.45
CA LYS A 107 -9.93 27.55 18.78
C LYS A 107 -9.93 27.85 17.29
N ALA A 108 -11.10 27.92 16.65
CA ALA A 108 -11.21 28.32 15.25
C ALA A 108 -10.80 29.79 15.01
N ARG A 109 -11.03 30.68 15.99
CA ARG A 109 -10.52 32.07 15.92
C ARG A 109 -9.02 32.14 16.15
N GLU A 110 -8.51 31.39 17.13
CA GLU A 110 -7.06 31.24 17.37
C GLU A 110 -6.36 30.69 16.12
N LEU A 111 -6.94 29.68 15.48
CA LEU A 111 -6.43 29.12 14.21
C LEU A 111 -6.36 30.18 13.11
N ARG A 112 -7.36 31.08 13.02
CA ARG A 112 -7.31 32.19 12.06
C ARG A 112 -6.15 33.14 12.36
N GLU A 113 -5.89 33.44 13.64
CA GLU A 113 -4.77 34.28 14.04
C GLU A 113 -3.43 33.63 13.68
N ILE A 114 -3.29 32.33 13.90
CA ILE A 114 -2.13 31.52 13.49
C ILE A 114 -1.95 31.57 11.97
N VAL A 115 -3.02 31.36 11.19
CA VAL A 115 -2.97 31.41 9.72
C VAL A 115 -2.48 32.78 9.23
N ILE A 116 -2.97 33.87 9.84
CA ILE A 116 -2.55 35.24 9.50
C ILE A 116 -1.08 35.48 9.89
N ALA A 117 -0.67 35.05 11.08
CA ALA A 117 0.69 35.26 11.58
C ALA A 117 1.74 34.45 10.80
N THR A 118 1.42 33.20 10.47
CA THR A 118 2.31 32.28 9.76
C THR A 118 2.25 32.45 8.24
N GLY A 119 1.22 33.11 7.71
CA GLY A 119 1.02 33.27 6.27
C GLY A 119 0.64 31.97 5.55
N ALA A 120 -0.08 31.08 6.24
CA ALA A 120 -0.60 29.84 5.67
C ALA A 120 -1.73 30.11 4.67
N ASP A 121 -1.82 29.30 3.61
CA ASP A 121 -2.87 29.39 2.58
C ASP A 121 -3.86 28.22 2.59
N THR A 122 -3.54 27.17 3.35
CA THR A 122 -4.39 25.99 3.55
C THR A 122 -4.34 25.52 5.01
N VAL A 123 -5.49 25.04 5.51
CA VAL A 123 -5.60 24.30 6.78
C VAL A 123 -5.90 22.84 6.48
N ILE A 124 -5.13 21.93 7.07
CA ILE A 124 -5.35 20.48 6.96
C ILE A 124 -5.86 19.95 8.31
N CYS A 125 -7.01 19.30 8.28
CA CYS A 125 -7.61 18.67 9.45
C CYS A 125 -7.36 17.15 9.45
N ASP A 126 -7.04 16.59 10.61
CA ASP A 126 -6.72 15.16 10.78
C ASP A 126 -7.95 14.24 10.62
N GLY A 127 -9.14 14.70 11.00
CA GLY A 127 -10.38 13.92 10.88
C GLY A 127 -11.12 14.13 9.56
N GLU A 128 -12.14 13.32 9.30
CA GLU A 128 -13.07 13.52 8.19
C GLU A 128 -14.04 14.67 8.49
N LEU A 129 -14.12 15.66 7.59
CA LEU A 129 -15.03 16.80 7.76
C LEU A 129 -16.33 16.57 6.99
N SER A 130 -17.45 16.86 7.65
CA SER A 130 -18.73 17.01 6.96
C SER A 130 -18.71 18.25 6.05
N PRO A 131 -19.54 18.29 4.98
CA PRO A 131 -19.61 19.45 4.10
C PRO A 131 -19.96 20.77 4.83
N GLY A 132 -20.69 20.70 5.95
CA GLY A 132 -21.02 21.87 6.78
C GLY A 132 -19.83 22.34 7.63
N GLN A 133 -19.07 21.40 8.21
CA GLN A 133 -17.86 21.71 8.97
C GLN A 133 -16.80 22.37 8.11
N LEU A 134 -16.56 21.81 6.92
CA LEU A 134 -15.58 22.34 5.98
C LEU A 134 -15.88 23.80 5.63
N ARG A 135 -17.13 24.12 5.24
CA ARG A 135 -17.53 25.49 4.90
C ARG A 135 -17.41 26.45 6.07
N THR A 136 -17.89 26.05 7.25
CA THR A 136 -17.87 26.94 8.41
C THR A 136 -16.43 27.23 8.82
N LEU A 137 -15.53 26.24 8.74
CA LEU A 137 -14.12 26.42 9.04
C LEU A 137 -13.41 27.29 7.99
N GLU A 138 -13.72 27.13 6.69
CA GLU A 138 -13.25 28.03 5.62
C GLU A 138 -13.76 29.47 5.83
N ASP A 139 -15.03 29.65 6.22
CA ASP A 139 -15.59 30.97 6.48
C ASP A 139 -14.95 31.64 7.71
N VAL A 140 -14.49 30.88 8.70
CA VAL A 140 -13.78 31.44 9.87
C VAL A 140 -12.32 31.73 9.53
N THR A 141 -11.60 30.78 8.95
CA THR A 141 -10.16 30.86 8.70
C THR A 141 -9.79 31.71 7.48
N LYS A 142 -10.73 31.87 6.54
CA LYS A 142 -10.56 32.60 5.26
C LYS A 142 -9.53 31.99 4.30
N VAL A 143 -9.14 30.74 4.54
CA VAL A 143 -8.23 29.96 3.71
C VAL A 143 -8.88 28.64 3.32
N LYS A 144 -8.27 27.92 2.38
CA LYS A 144 -8.78 26.60 1.94
C LYS A 144 -8.70 25.61 3.10
N VAL A 145 -9.74 24.81 3.31
CA VAL A 145 -9.73 23.75 4.32
C VAL A 145 -9.79 22.39 3.62
N VAL A 146 -8.88 21.51 4.02
CA VAL A 146 -8.72 20.16 3.50
C VAL A 146 -8.80 19.17 4.67
N ASP A 147 -9.41 18.02 4.46
CA ASP A 147 -9.39 16.92 5.44
C ASP A 147 -8.36 15.84 5.07
N ARG A 148 -8.08 14.95 6.02
CA ARG A 148 -7.15 13.82 5.83
C ARG A 148 -7.52 12.96 4.64
N THR A 149 -8.81 12.76 4.38
CA THR A 149 -9.29 11.98 3.23
C THR A 149 -8.87 12.60 1.89
N TRP A 150 -9.07 13.91 1.73
CA TRP A 150 -8.64 14.60 0.52
C TRP A 150 -7.13 14.66 0.38
N LEU A 151 -6.40 14.84 1.49
CA LEU A 151 -4.93 14.81 1.47
C LEU A 151 -4.40 13.46 0.95
N ILE A 152 -4.94 12.35 1.46
CA ILE A 152 -4.54 11.01 1.01
C ILE A 152 -4.89 10.81 -0.48
N LEU A 153 -6.07 11.25 -0.92
CA LEU A 153 -6.47 11.21 -2.32
C LEU A 153 -5.54 12.01 -3.24
N ASP A 154 -5.07 13.16 -2.77
CA ASP A 154 -4.13 14.01 -3.51
C ASP A 154 -2.76 13.33 -3.64
N ILE A 155 -2.23 12.76 -2.56
CA ILE A 155 -0.99 11.97 -2.60
C ILE A 155 -1.13 10.82 -3.59
N PHE A 156 -2.25 10.08 -3.56
CA PHE A 156 -2.47 9.01 -4.53
C PHE A 156 -2.55 9.52 -5.97
N ALA A 157 -3.12 10.70 -6.21
CA ALA A 157 -3.17 11.28 -7.55
C ALA A 157 -1.77 11.58 -8.08
N GLN A 158 -0.88 12.06 -7.22
CA GLN A 158 0.52 12.32 -7.57
C GLN A 158 1.30 11.03 -7.88
N HIS A 159 0.96 9.92 -7.22
CA HIS A 159 1.64 8.62 -7.41
C HIS A 159 0.99 7.72 -8.46
N ALA A 160 -0.21 8.05 -8.96
CA ALA A 160 -0.94 7.26 -9.94
C ALA A 160 -0.34 7.38 -11.35
N LYS A 161 0.48 6.39 -11.74
CA LYS A 161 1.10 6.33 -13.08
C LYS A 161 0.29 5.49 -14.06
N SER A 162 -0.30 4.38 -13.60
CA SER A 162 -1.08 3.53 -14.50
C SER A 162 -2.42 4.16 -14.85
N ARG A 163 -2.95 3.83 -16.03
CA ARG A 163 -4.29 4.25 -16.44
C ARG A 163 -5.37 3.79 -15.46
N GLU A 164 -5.17 2.64 -14.84
CA GLU A 164 -6.11 2.10 -13.84
C GLU A 164 -6.04 2.89 -12.53
N GLY A 165 -4.84 3.10 -12.00
CA GLY A 165 -4.61 3.90 -10.79
C GLY A 165 -5.15 5.32 -10.96
N GLN A 166 -4.88 5.96 -12.11
CA GLN A 166 -5.41 7.29 -12.42
C GLN A 166 -6.95 7.30 -12.44
N ALA A 167 -7.58 6.29 -13.05
CA ALA A 167 -9.03 6.19 -13.12
C ALA A 167 -9.65 5.93 -11.73
N GLN A 168 -9.01 5.13 -10.88
CA GLN A 168 -9.46 4.87 -9.51
C GLN A 168 -9.38 6.10 -8.63
N VAL A 169 -8.23 6.80 -8.64
CA VAL A 169 -8.05 8.01 -7.85
C VAL A 169 -9.03 9.09 -8.29
N SER A 170 -9.16 9.30 -9.60
CA SER A 170 -10.12 10.27 -10.16
C SER A 170 -11.55 9.93 -9.75
N LEU A 171 -11.93 8.64 -9.77
CA LEU A 171 -13.24 8.20 -9.34
C LEU A 171 -13.48 8.52 -7.86
N ALA A 172 -12.48 8.24 -7.01
CA ALA A 172 -12.54 8.50 -5.58
C ALA A 172 -12.64 10.01 -5.26
N GLN A 173 -11.82 10.84 -5.90
CA GLN A 173 -11.87 12.30 -5.79
C GLN A 173 -13.23 12.85 -6.20
N MET A 174 -13.79 12.39 -7.32
CA MET A 174 -15.11 12.82 -7.79
C MET A 174 -16.23 12.41 -6.82
N GLN A 175 -16.17 11.21 -6.26
CA GLN A 175 -17.13 10.75 -5.26
C GLN A 175 -17.05 11.57 -3.97
N TYR A 176 -15.85 11.94 -3.54
CA TYR A 176 -15.63 12.81 -2.39
C TYR A 176 -16.16 14.23 -2.62
N LEU A 177 -15.92 14.79 -3.81
CA LEU A 177 -16.33 16.15 -4.20
C LEU A 177 -17.84 16.29 -4.37
N LEU A 178 -18.53 15.28 -4.92
CA LEU A 178 -19.95 15.37 -5.28
C LEU A 178 -20.89 15.84 -4.13
N PRO A 179 -20.79 15.33 -2.89
CA PRO A 179 -21.56 15.86 -1.75
C PRO A 179 -21.07 17.25 -1.27
N ARG A 180 -19.86 17.68 -1.66
CA ARG A 180 -19.17 18.88 -1.16
C ARG A 180 -19.20 20.07 -2.13
N LEU A 181 -19.59 19.87 -3.40
CA LEU A 181 -19.64 20.90 -4.46
C LEU A 181 -20.30 22.23 -4.09
N ARG A 182 -21.40 22.20 -3.32
CA ARG A 182 -22.13 23.41 -2.92
C ARG A 182 -21.30 24.37 -2.05
N GLY A 183 -20.24 23.90 -1.38
CA GLY A 183 -19.39 24.74 -0.54
C GLY A 183 -18.34 25.54 -1.29
N TRP A 184 -17.81 24.98 -2.38
CA TRP A 184 -16.77 25.62 -3.19
C TRP A 184 -17.34 26.68 -4.15
N GLY A 185 -18.63 26.60 -4.51
CA GLY A 185 -19.25 27.54 -5.44
C GLY A 185 -19.49 28.94 -4.87
N GLU A 186 -19.70 29.09 -3.56
CA GLU A 186 -20.00 30.39 -2.94
C GLU A 186 -18.75 31.26 -2.72
N SER A 187 -17.58 30.67 -2.49
CA SER A 187 -16.30 31.39 -2.41
C SER A 187 -15.86 31.91 -3.78
N LEU A 188 -16.01 31.12 -4.85
CA LEU A 188 -15.73 31.54 -6.24
C LEU A 188 -16.74 32.56 -6.78
N SER A 189 -18.03 32.43 -6.41
CA SER A 189 -19.08 33.38 -6.79
C SER A 189 -18.86 34.78 -6.20
N ARG A 190 -18.27 34.88 -5.00
CA ARG A 190 -17.91 36.17 -4.39
C ARG A 190 -16.83 36.91 -5.17
N GLN A 191 -15.95 36.21 -5.89
CA GLN A 191 -14.88 36.83 -6.68
C GLN A 191 -15.31 37.16 -8.11
N ALA A 192 -16.33 36.47 -8.65
CA ALA A 192 -16.91 36.76 -9.96
C ALA A 192 -18.06 37.79 -9.94
N GLY A 193 -18.64 38.10 -8.77
CA GLY A 193 -19.80 38.99 -8.63
C GLY A 193 -19.50 40.41 -8.12
N GLY A 194 -18.23 40.82 -8.09
CA GLY A 194 -17.78 42.05 -7.43
C GLY A 194 -17.56 43.26 -8.34
N ALA A 195 -18.55 43.67 -9.15
CA ALA A 195 -18.59 45.03 -9.72
C ALA A 195 -19.97 45.37 -10.33
N ALA A 196 -20.91 45.83 -9.50
CA ALA A 196 -21.92 46.82 -9.88
C ALA A 196 -22.64 47.32 -8.63
N GLY A 197 -22.14 48.42 -8.07
CA GLY A 197 -22.93 49.23 -7.13
C GLY A 197 -24.09 49.89 -7.87
N GLY A 198 -25.24 50.00 -7.20
CA GLY A 198 -26.34 50.83 -7.67
C GLY A 198 -27.69 50.21 -7.40
N LYS A 199 -28.48 50.91 -6.59
CA LYS A 199 -29.91 50.66 -6.36
C LYS A 199 -30.66 50.41 -7.69
N ALA A 200 -31.66 49.53 -7.61
CA ALA A 200 -32.65 49.15 -8.62
C ALA A 200 -32.27 47.96 -9.52
N GLY A 201 -33.12 46.91 -9.47
CA GLY A 201 -33.12 45.84 -10.47
C GLY A 201 -32.68 44.47 -9.97
N GLY A 202 -33.27 43.96 -8.90
CA GLY A 202 -33.29 42.51 -8.61
C GLY A 202 -34.15 41.76 -9.62
N VAL A 203 -33.76 41.78 -10.90
CA VAL A 203 -34.34 41.01 -12.00
C VAL A 203 -33.18 40.25 -12.64
N GLY A 204 -32.76 39.19 -11.96
CA GLY A 204 -31.77 38.22 -12.44
C GLY A 204 -32.42 36.85 -12.56
N THR A 205 -32.77 36.48 -13.80
CA THR A 205 -32.96 35.11 -14.29
C THR A 205 -34.14 34.28 -13.74
N ARG A 206 -35.37 34.64 -14.14
CA ARG A 206 -36.45 33.66 -14.34
C ARG A 206 -36.34 33.07 -15.74
N GLY A 207 -35.59 31.98 -15.85
CA GLY A 207 -35.62 31.04 -16.96
C GLY A 207 -35.37 29.63 -16.40
N PRO A 208 -35.73 28.54 -17.09
CA PRO A 208 -35.42 27.17 -16.67
C PRO A 208 -33.93 26.84 -16.91
N GLY A 209 -33.05 27.74 -16.49
CA GLY A 209 -31.61 27.62 -16.58
C GLY A 209 -31.11 26.78 -15.41
N GLU A 210 -30.59 25.59 -15.72
CA GLU A 210 -29.87 24.76 -14.76
C GLU A 210 -28.83 25.62 -14.02
N THR A 211 -28.85 25.62 -12.69
CA THR A 211 -27.84 26.37 -11.91
C THR A 211 -26.46 25.81 -12.22
N LYS A 212 -25.41 26.64 -12.26
CA LYS A 212 -24.02 26.21 -12.50
C LYS A 212 -23.62 24.97 -11.66
N ILE A 213 -24.05 24.95 -10.40
CA ILE A 213 -23.85 23.82 -9.47
C ILE A 213 -24.50 22.52 -9.97
N GLU A 214 -25.70 22.61 -10.54
CA GLU A 214 -26.41 21.43 -11.05
C GLU A 214 -25.78 20.92 -12.35
N THR A 215 -25.35 21.81 -13.24
CA THR A 215 -24.57 21.46 -14.43
C THR A 215 -23.24 20.80 -14.05
N ASP A 216 -22.51 21.35 -13.07
CA ASP A 216 -21.26 20.76 -12.56
C ASP A 216 -21.50 19.38 -11.92
N ARG A 217 -22.57 19.25 -11.13
CA ARG A 217 -22.98 17.99 -10.53
C ARG A 217 -23.31 16.94 -11.59
N ARG A 218 -23.99 17.33 -12.68
CA ARG A 218 -24.29 16.46 -13.81
C ARG A 218 -23.02 16.00 -14.52
N ARG A 219 -22.09 16.91 -14.82
CA ARG A 219 -20.80 16.59 -15.44
C ARG A 219 -19.99 15.60 -14.61
N ILE A 220 -19.90 15.80 -13.29
CA ILE A 220 -19.19 14.86 -12.40
C ILE A 220 -19.85 13.48 -12.43
N ARG A 221 -21.19 13.39 -12.43
CA ARG A 221 -21.88 12.09 -12.54
C ARG A 221 -21.61 11.38 -13.86
N GLU A 222 -21.60 12.12 -14.97
CA GLU A 222 -21.27 11.58 -16.29
C GLU A 222 -19.83 11.02 -16.31
N GLN A 223 -18.88 11.77 -15.76
CA GLN A 223 -17.49 11.35 -15.62
C GLN A 223 -17.34 10.11 -14.71
N VAL A 224 -18.01 10.09 -13.56
CA VAL A 224 -18.06 8.92 -12.66
C VAL A 224 -18.59 7.69 -13.41
N GLY A 225 -19.64 7.85 -14.22
CA GLY A 225 -20.19 6.78 -15.05
C GLY A 225 -19.23 6.29 -16.15
N ARG A 226 -18.37 7.17 -16.69
CA ARG A 226 -17.31 6.80 -17.64
C ARG A 226 -16.20 6.02 -16.94
N LEU A 227 -15.67 6.54 -15.84
CA LEU A 227 -14.58 5.92 -15.07
C LEU A 227 -14.97 4.52 -14.55
N ARG A 228 -16.20 4.35 -14.06
CA ARG A 228 -16.69 3.03 -13.61
C ARG A 228 -16.72 1.99 -14.74
N ARG A 229 -17.08 2.39 -15.97
CA ARG A 229 -17.07 1.48 -17.12
C ARG A 229 -15.64 1.10 -17.51
N GLU A 230 -14.75 2.08 -17.53
CA GLU A 230 -13.33 1.87 -17.82
C GLU A 230 -12.65 0.92 -16.82
N LEU A 231 -12.91 1.08 -15.52
CA LEU A 231 -12.40 0.19 -14.48
C LEU A 231 -12.94 -1.24 -14.63
N LYS A 232 -14.22 -1.39 -14.99
CA LYS A 232 -14.82 -2.71 -15.22
C LYS A 232 -14.15 -3.46 -16.37
N ASP A 233 -13.76 -2.76 -17.42
CA ASP A 233 -13.05 -3.37 -18.55
C ASP A 233 -11.62 -3.78 -18.19
N LEU A 234 -10.91 -2.95 -17.42
CA LEU A 234 -9.58 -3.30 -16.89
C LEU A 234 -9.62 -4.51 -15.94
N GLN A 235 -10.66 -4.61 -15.12
CA GLN A 235 -10.85 -5.75 -14.22
C GLN A 235 -10.98 -7.09 -14.99
N ARG A 236 -11.61 -7.11 -16.17
CA ARG A 236 -11.70 -8.33 -17.01
C ARG A 236 -10.33 -8.82 -17.50
N VAL A 237 -9.41 -7.90 -17.78
CA VAL A 237 -8.04 -8.26 -18.19
C VAL A 237 -7.31 -8.91 -17.02
N ARG A 238 -7.41 -8.32 -15.82
CA ARG A 238 -6.81 -8.87 -14.60
C ARG A 238 -7.33 -10.26 -14.27
N THR A 239 -8.65 -10.48 -14.29
CA THR A 239 -9.22 -11.81 -14.00
C THR A 239 -8.75 -12.88 -14.99
N THR A 240 -8.54 -12.52 -16.25
CA THR A 240 -7.99 -13.43 -17.27
C THR A 240 -6.54 -13.82 -16.96
N GLN A 241 -5.69 -12.84 -16.60
CA GLN A 241 -4.31 -13.09 -16.18
C GLN A 241 -4.26 -13.93 -14.91
N ARG A 242 -5.12 -13.65 -13.92
CA ARG A 242 -5.25 -14.45 -12.69
C ARG A 242 -5.65 -15.90 -12.99
N ALA A 243 -6.64 -16.10 -13.86
CA ALA A 243 -7.08 -17.45 -14.25
C ALA A 243 -5.97 -18.26 -14.94
N ALA A 244 -5.05 -17.61 -15.65
CA ALA A 244 -3.88 -18.27 -16.21
C ALA A 244 -2.86 -18.68 -15.13
N ARG A 245 -2.62 -17.83 -14.12
CA ARG A 245 -1.72 -18.14 -12.98
C ARG A 245 -2.26 -19.28 -12.12
N ARG A 246 -3.56 -19.26 -11.78
CA ARG A 246 -4.21 -20.36 -11.04
C ARG A 246 -4.10 -21.69 -11.79
N ARG A 247 -4.22 -21.67 -13.12
CA ARG A 247 -3.98 -22.86 -13.96
C ARG A 247 -2.54 -23.35 -13.95
N ALA A 248 -1.58 -22.46 -13.72
CA ALA A 248 -0.16 -22.79 -13.62
C ALA A 248 0.29 -23.13 -12.18
N ALA A 249 -0.62 -23.11 -11.19
CA ALA A 249 -0.35 -23.40 -9.79
C ALA A 249 0.82 -22.60 -9.17
N ILE A 250 1.09 -21.40 -9.71
CA ILE A 250 2.13 -20.52 -9.18
C ILE A 250 1.58 -19.79 -7.95
N PRO A 251 2.21 -19.92 -6.76
CA PRO A 251 1.73 -19.26 -5.56
C PRO A 251 1.90 -17.74 -5.60
N THR A 252 1.00 -17.05 -4.93
CA THR A 252 0.97 -15.59 -4.82
C THR A 252 1.23 -15.13 -3.38
N VAL A 253 2.21 -14.27 -3.21
CA VAL A 253 2.52 -13.60 -1.94
C VAL A 253 2.19 -12.12 -2.07
N ALA A 254 1.35 -11.60 -1.19
CA ALA A 254 1.08 -10.17 -1.10
C ALA A 254 1.89 -9.55 0.04
N ILE A 255 2.65 -8.50 -0.27
CA ILE A 255 3.39 -7.74 0.74
C ILE A 255 2.50 -6.59 1.21
N ALA A 256 2.05 -6.66 2.46
CA ALA A 256 1.17 -5.68 3.11
C ALA A 256 1.90 -5.00 4.26
N GLY A 257 1.41 -3.84 4.72
CA GLY A 257 2.04 -3.11 5.82
C GLY A 257 1.85 -1.60 5.73
N TYR A 258 2.27 -0.92 6.79
CA TYR A 258 2.15 0.52 6.91
C TYR A 258 2.96 1.26 5.83
N THR A 259 2.59 2.50 5.52
CA THR A 259 3.40 3.37 4.66
C THR A 259 4.78 3.57 5.29
N ASN A 260 5.82 3.57 4.47
CA ASN A 260 7.23 3.59 4.90
C ASN A 260 7.72 2.42 5.79
N ALA A 261 6.97 1.31 5.90
CA ALA A 261 7.47 0.09 6.56
C ALA A 261 8.60 -0.61 5.76
N GLY A 262 8.89 -0.17 4.54
CA GLY A 262 9.92 -0.74 3.67
C GLY A 262 9.45 -1.92 2.80
N LYS A 263 8.15 -1.99 2.48
CA LYS A 263 7.57 -3.03 1.60
C LYS A 263 8.26 -3.11 0.23
N SER A 264 8.41 -1.98 -0.45
CA SER A 264 9.04 -1.93 -1.79
C SER A 264 10.52 -2.27 -1.72
N SER A 265 11.24 -1.82 -0.68
CA SER A 265 12.62 -2.23 -0.41
C SER A 265 12.74 -3.74 -0.21
N LEU A 266 11.81 -4.32 0.55
CA LEU A 266 11.77 -5.75 0.79
C LEU A 266 11.51 -6.51 -0.52
N LEU A 267 10.52 -6.10 -1.32
CA LEU A 267 10.23 -6.70 -2.62
C LEU A 267 11.48 -6.71 -3.52
N ASN A 268 12.20 -5.59 -3.58
CA ASN A 268 13.38 -5.47 -4.43
C ASN A 268 14.50 -6.40 -4.01
N GLN A 269 14.77 -6.50 -2.70
CA GLN A 269 15.75 -7.44 -2.19
C GLN A 269 15.36 -8.89 -2.44
N LEU A 270 14.08 -9.25 -2.22
CA LEU A 270 13.60 -10.62 -2.43
C LEU A 270 13.55 -11.04 -3.90
N THR A 271 13.46 -10.08 -4.82
CA THR A 271 13.34 -10.35 -6.27
C THR A 271 14.62 -10.07 -7.04
N GLY A 272 15.64 -9.47 -6.41
CA GLY A 272 16.88 -9.03 -7.07
C GLY A 272 16.67 -7.93 -8.11
N ALA A 273 15.51 -7.26 -8.10
CA ALA A 273 15.16 -6.24 -9.07
C ALA A 273 15.62 -4.86 -8.59
N GLY A 274 16.50 -4.21 -9.37
CA GLY A 274 17.03 -2.86 -9.10
C GLY A 274 16.01 -1.73 -9.30
N VAL A 275 14.80 -1.85 -8.74
CA VAL A 275 13.81 -0.77 -8.74
C VAL A 275 14.21 0.25 -7.66
N LEU A 276 14.20 1.52 -8.03
CA LEU A 276 14.44 2.62 -7.09
C LEU A 276 13.32 2.67 -6.05
N VAL A 277 13.69 2.73 -4.78
CA VAL A 277 12.75 2.98 -3.67
C VAL A 277 12.89 4.43 -3.23
N GLU A 278 11.77 5.13 -3.18
CA GLU A 278 11.71 6.51 -2.67
C GLU A 278 11.20 6.50 -1.23
N ASP A 279 11.79 7.35 -0.39
CA ASP A 279 11.34 7.57 1.00
C ASP A 279 10.13 8.53 1.00
N SER A 280 9.00 8.04 0.49
CA SER A 280 7.75 8.76 0.30
C SER A 280 6.55 7.91 0.73
N LEU A 281 5.56 8.52 1.38
CA LEU A 281 4.32 7.82 1.74
C LEU A 281 3.52 7.49 0.46
N PHE A 282 2.93 6.30 0.43
CA PHE A 282 2.16 5.80 -0.72
C PHE A 282 2.95 5.75 -2.05
N ALA A 283 4.27 5.53 -2.00
CA ALA A 283 5.13 5.36 -3.18
C ALA A 283 4.61 4.30 -4.18
N THR A 284 3.91 3.27 -3.69
CA THR A 284 3.27 2.24 -4.50
C THR A 284 1.76 2.37 -4.43
N LEU A 285 1.11 2.74 -5.54
CA LEU A 285 -0.34 2.69 -5.71
C LEU A 285 -0.79 1.50 -6.56
N ASP A 286 -0.10 1.28 -7.68
CA ASP A 286 -0.36 0.17 -8.58
C ASP A 286 0.38 -1.08 -8.08
N PRO A 287 -0.29 -2.24 -7.93
CA PRO A 287 0.35 -3.42 -7.41
C PRO A 287 1.48 -3.87 -8.34
N THR A 288 2.70 -3.90 -7.82
CA THR A 288 3.87 -4.30 -8.59
C THR A 288 4.10 -5.79 -8.40
N VAL A 289 3.66 -6.58 -9.39
CA VAL A 289 3.86 -8.02 -9.39
C VAL A 289 5.22 -8.36 -9.99
N ARG A 290 5.99 -9.18 -9.26
CA ARG A 290 7.29 -9.69 -9.66
C ARG A 290 7.36 -11.19 -9.47
N LYS A 291 8.21 -11.84 -10.27
CA LYS A 291 8.53 -13.25 -10.08
C LYS A 291 9.74 -13.34 -9.15
N ALA A 292 9.67 -14.26 -8.20
CA ALA A 292 10.76 -14.63 -7.32
C ALA A 292 10.95 -16.16 -7.39
N ARG A 293 12.05 -16.64 -6.81
CA ARG A 293 12.29 -18.07 -6.59
C ARG A 293 12.51 -18.31 -5.12
N THR A 294 11.90 -19.37 -4.58
CA THR A 294 12.20 -19.84 -3.22
C THR A 294 13.60 -20.48 -3.17
N PRO A 295 14.17 -20.70 -1.97
CA PRO A 295 15.42 -21.43 -1.81
C PRO A 295 15.44 -22.81 -2.49
N SER A 296 14.32 -23.52 -2.57
CA SER A 296 14.21 -24.77 -3.33
C SER A 296 14.12 -24.62 -4.86
N GLY A 297 14.05 -23.39 -5.37
CA GLY A 297 13.94 -23.08 -6.79
C GLY A 297 12.51 -22.91 -7.31
N ARG A 298 11.49 -23.12 -6.47
CA ARG A 298 10.07 -22.99 -6.83
C ARG A 298 9.74 -21.56 -7.27
N ALA A 299 9.03 -21.43 -8.38
CA ALA A 299 8.56 -20.13 -8.86
C ALA A 299 7.43 -19.60 -7.97
N VAL A 300 7.56 -18.36 -7.52
CA VAL A 300 6.55 -17.64 -6.73
C VAL A 300 6.35 -16.26 -7.33
N THR A 301 5.15 -15.69 -7.18
CA THR A 301 4.88 -14.29 -7.50
C THR A 301 4.70 -13.47 -6.24
N MET A 302 5.37 -12.33 -6.18
CA MET A 302 5.26 -11.37 -5.07
C MET A 302 4.65 -10.08 -5.59
N ALA A 303 3.65 -9.56 -4.89
CA ALA A 303 2.99 -8.31 -5.20
C ALA A 303 3.27 -7.28 -4.09
N ASP A 304 3.88 -6.14 -4.44
CA ASP A 304 3.88 -4.98 -3.56
C ASP A 304 2.51 -4.30 -3.62
N THR A 305 1.96 -3.94 -2.46
CA THR A 305 0.60 -3.40 -2.32
C THR A 305 0.64 -1.97 -1.81
N VAL A 306 -0.51 -1.29 -1.87
CA VAL A 306 -0.65 0.06 -1.34
C VAL A 306 -0.34 0.07 0.15
N GLY A 307 0.49 1.02 0.59
CA GLY A 307 0.74 1.17 2.01
C GLY A 307 -0.48 1.65 2.78
N PHE A 308 -0.67 1.09 3.97
CA PHE A 308 -1.75 1.51 4.87
C PHE A 308 -1.32 2.70 5.74
N VAL A 309 -2.31 3.46 6.19
CA VAL A 309 -2.18 4.54 7.17
C VAL A 309 -3.24 4.36 8.25
N ARG A 310 -3.07 5.05 9.38
CA ARG A 310 -4.12 5.07 10.42
C ARG A 310 -5.36 5.75 9.86
N HIS A 311 -6.52 5.30 10.36
CA HIS A 311 -7.83 5.89 10.05
C HIS A 311 -8.07 6.01 8.54
N LEU A 312 -7.73 4.96 7.78
CA LEU A 312 -7.98 4.96 6.34
C LEU A 312 -9.50 5.09 6.10
N PRO A 313 -9.96 6.15 5.40
CA PRO A 313 -11.38 6.38 5.14
C PRO A 313 -12.06 5.20 4.45
N HIS A 314 -13.28 4.85 4.83
CA HIS A 314 -14.03 3.76 4.19
C HIS A 314 -14.24 3.99 2.69
N GLN A 315 -14.42 5.25 2.28
CA GLN A 315 -14.55 5.62 0.86
C GLN A 315 -13.28 5.28 0.06
N LEU A 316 -12.11 5.38 0.70
CA LEU A 316 -10.84 5.00 0.10
C LEU A 316 -10.73 3.47 0.00
N VAL A 317 -11.08 2.74 1.05
CA VAL A 317 -11.11 1.26 1.01
C VAL A 317 -12.01 0.74 -0.13
N GLU A 318 -13.18 1.34 -0.32
CA GLU A 318 -14.09 0.98 -1.42
C GLU A 318 -13.52 1.31 -2.80
N ALA A 319 -12.92 2.49 -2.97
CA ALA A 319 -12.37 2.93 -4.25
C ALA A 319 -11.11 2.15 -4.66
N PHE A 320 -10.30 1.73 -3.69
CA PHE A 320 -9.08 0.95 -3.87
C PHE A 320 -9.28 -0.55 -3.68
N ARG A 321 -10.53 -1.01 -3.58
CA ARG A 321 -10.83 -2.43 -3.41
C ARG A 321 -10.17 -3.30 -4.48
N SER A 322 -10.15 -2.87 -5.74
CA SER A 322 -9.55 -3.67 -6.82
C SER A 322 -8.02 -3.64 -6.86
N THR A 323 -7.35 -2.67 -6.19
CA THR A 323 -5.90 -2.77 -5.93
C THR A 323 -5.59 -3.62 -4.71
N LEU A 324 -6.50 -3.66 -3.73
CA LEU A 324 -6.38 -4.50 -2.53
C LEU A 324 -6.85 -5.95 -2.76
N GLU A 325 -7.56 -6.24 -3.87
CA GLU A 325 -7.97 -7.59 -4.26
C GLU A 325 -6.78 -8.58 -4.33
N GLU A 326 -5.59 -8.12 -4.70
CA GLU A 326 -4.40 -8.98 -4.78
C GLU A 326 -4.01 -9.53 -3.39
N VAL A 327 -4.35 -8.81 -2.32
CA VAL A 327 -4.15 -9.27 -0.92
C VAL A 327 -5.17 -10.34 -0.55
N VAL A 328 -6.42 -10.18 -0.97
CA VAL A 328 -7.51 -11.14 -0.68
C VAL A 328 -7.30 -12.45 -1.44
N ASP A 329 -6.80 -12.37 -2.68
CA ASP A 329 -6.53 -13.52 -3.54
C ASP A 329 -5.13 -14.14 -3.31
N ALA A 330 -4.35 -13.65 -2.33
CA ALA A 330 -3.02 -14.17 -2.03
C ALA A 330 -3.07 -15.53 -1.32
N ASP A 331 -2.06 -16.36 -1.54
CA ASP A 331 -1.86 -17.59 -0.77
C ASP A 331 -1.17 -17.30 0.59
N LEU A 332 -0.41 -16.21 0.66
CA LEU A 332 0.27 -15.74 1.88
C LEU A 332 0.35 -14.21 1.89
N ILE A 333 0.08 -13.61 3.04
CA ILE A 333 0.34 -12.19 3.31
C ILE A 333 1.64 -12.08 4.09
N VAL A 334 2.62 -11.38 3.52
CA VAL A 334 3.81 -10.92 4.24
C VAL A 334 3.50 -9.54 4.80
N HIS A 335 3.20 -9.47 6.09
CA HIS A 335 2.87 -8.23 6.79
C HIS A 335 4.13 -7.59 7.35
N VAL A 336 4.62 -6.56 6.67
CA VAL A 336 5.80 -5.78 7.03
C VAL A 336 5.44 -4.70 8.07
N VAL A 337 6.11 -4.76 9.21
CA VAL A 337 6.00 -3.80 10.32
C VAL A 337 7.33 -3.07 10.49
N ASP A 338 7.30 -1.75 10.68
CA ASP A 338 8.51 -0.98 10.99
C ASP A 338 8.91 -1.17 12.46
N GLY A 339 10.00 -1.90 12.72
CA GLY A 339 10.50 -2.12 14.08
C GLY A 339 11.15 -0.90 14.73
N SER A 340 11.47 0.14 13.94
CA SER A 340 12.08 1.39 14.41
C SER A 340 11.07 2.48 14.75
N ASP A 341 9.80 2.26 14.43
CA ASP A 341 8.71 3.20 14.74
C ASP A 341 8.45 3.28 16.25
N ASP A 342 7.94 4.41 16.71
CA ASP A 342 7.59 4.63 18.11
C ASP A 342 6.37 3.80 18.56
N ASP A 343 5.57 3.28 17.62
CA ASP A 343 4.37 2.46 17.87
C ASP A 343 4.18 1.31 16.86
N PRO A 344 5.09 0.31 16.81
CA PRO A 344 4.99 -0.79 15.85
C PRO A 344 3.74 -1.65 16.07
N GLU A 345 3.34 -1.88 17.33
CA GLU A 345 2.12 -2.63 17.67
C GLU A 345 0.84 -1.91 17.19
N GLY A 346 0.82 -0.59 17.24
CA GLY A 346 -0.26 0.22 16.67
C GLY A 346 -0.34 0.10 15.15
N GLN A 347 0.80 0.10 14.45
CA GLN A 347 0.83 -0.13 12.99
C GLN A 347 0.30 -1.52 12.63
N LEU A 348 0.77 -2.55 13.33
CA LEU A 348 0.33 -3.94 13.15
C LEU A 348 -1.18 -4.08 13.32
N SER A 349 -1.73 -3.48 14.39
CA SER A 349 -3.17 -3.52 14.67
C SER A 349 -3.97 -2.78 13.59
N ALA A 350 -3.51 -1.61 13.15
CA ALA A 350 -4.17 -0.82 12.11
C ALA A 350 -4.23 -1.55 10.76
N VAL A 351 -3.14 -2.22 10.37
CA VAL A 351 -3.12 -3.00 9.12
C VAL A 351 -4.05 -4.20 9.22
N ARG A 352 -4.04 -4.94 10.34
CA ARG A 352 -4.97 -6.07 10.57
C ARG A 352 -6.43 -5.64 10.51
N GLU A 353 -6.77 -4.46 11.02
CA GLU A 353 -8.12 -3.90 10.89
C GLU A 353 -8.51 -3.70 9.42
N VAL A 354 -7.62 -3.11 8.61
CA VAL A 354 -7.89 -2.92 7.18
C VAL A 354 -7.96 -4.25 6.44
N LEU A 355 -7.08 -5.20 6.74
CA LEU A 355 -7.12 -6.56 6.18
C LEU A 355 -8.46 -7.25 6.48
N ALA A 356 -9.00 -7.06 7.69
CA ALA A 356 -10.33 -7.57 8.04
C ALA A 356 -11.44 -6.88 7.25
N GLN A 357 -11.40 -5.56 7.07
CA GLN A 357 -12.40 -4.79 6.31
C GLN A 357 -12.46 -5.20 4.83
N ILE A 358 -11.33 -5.56 4.22
CA ILE A 358 -11.29 -6.03 2.83
C ILE A 358 -11.59 -7.52 2.66
N GLY A 359 -11.76 -8.25 3.77
CA GLY A 359 -12.05 -9.69 3.77
C GLY A 359 -10.81 -10.59 3.60
N ALA A 360 -9.61 -10.09 3.89
CA ALA A 360 -8.35 -10.84 3.82
C ALA A 360 -7.99 -11.57 5.13
N ALA A 361 -8.83 -11.51 6.16
CA ALA A 361 -8.55 -12.12 7.47
C ALA A 361 -8.40 -13.65 7.46
N GLY A 362 -8.87 -14.33 6.41
CA GLY A 362 -8.72 -15.78 6.24
C GLY A 362 -7.43 -16.22 5.54
N VAL A 363 -6.65 -15.28 5.02
CA VAL A 363 -5.38 -15.57 4.34
C VAL A 363 -4.29 -15.75 5.39
N PRO A 364 -3.39 -16.76 5.26
CA PRO A 364 -2.24 -16.90 6.14
C PRO A 364 -1.41 -15.61 6.23
N GLU A 365 -1.02 -15.22 7.44
CA GLU A 365 -0.24 -14.01 7.70
C GLU A 365 1.13 -14.39 8.28
N LEU A 366 2.21 -13.92 7.64
CA LEU A 366 3.56 -13.93 8.16
C LEU A 366 3.98 -12.50 8.52
N VAL A 367 4.10 -12.21 9.82
CA VAL A 367 4.54 -10.91 10.31
C VAL A 367 6.06 -10.78 10.18
N VAL A 368 6.51 -9.70 9.57
CA VAL A 368 7.93 -9.39 9.31
C VAL A 368 8.27 -8.04 9.92
N ILE A 369 9.16 -8.04 10.90
CA ILE A 369 9.62 -6.82 11.56
C ILE A 369 10.85 -6.32 10.79
N ASN A 370 10.65 -5.29 9.97
CA ASN A 370 11.69 -4.69 9.14
C ASN A 370 12.42 -3.56 9.90
N LYS A 371 13.54 -3.10 9.33
CA LYS A 371 14.44 -2.09 9.93
C LYS A 371 15.08 -2.55 11.25
N ALA A 372 15.31 -3.86 11.38
CA ALA A 372 15.95 -4.44 12.56
C ALA A 372 17.37 -3.89 12.82
N ASP A 373 18.02 -3.30 11.81
CA ASP A 373 19.33 -2.66 11.91
C ASP A 373 19.35 -1.38 12.77
N ILE A 374 18.20 -0.71 12.91
CA ILE A 374 18.07 0.54 13.67
C ILE A 374 17.01 0.46 14.79
N ALA A 375 16.25 -0.62 14.85
CA ALA A 375 15.22 -0.84 15.87
C ALA A 375 15.84 -0.98 17.27
N ASP A 376 15.13 -0.49 18.30
CA ASP A 376 15.50 -0.73 19.70
C ASP A 376 15.45 -2.25 19.99
N PRO A 377 16.55 -2.88 20.46
CA PRO A 377 16.59 -4.30 20.76
C PRO A 377 15.51 -4.78 21.76
N ILE A 378 15.08 -3.91 22.69
CA ILE A 378 14.04 -4.20 23.67
C ILE A 378 12.68 -4.28 22.96
N VAL A 379 12.39 -3.33 22.07
CA VAL A 379 11.16 -3.29 21.26
C VAL A 379 11.11 -4.48 20.31
N LEU A 380 12.20 -4.73 19.58
CA LEU A 380 12.32 -5.87 18.67
C LEU A 380 12.10 -7.20 19.39
N GLY A 381 12.75 -7.39 20.54
CA GLY A 381 12.57 -8.59 21.36
C GLY A 381 11.14 -8.75 21.90
N ARG A 382 10.46 -7.64 22.21
CA ARG A 382 9.04 -7.67 22.63
C ARG A 382 8.13 -8.09 21.48
N LEU A 383 8.31 -7.52 20.29
CA LEU A 383 7.54 -7.85 19.09
C LEU A 383 7.70 -9.33 18.73
N LEU A 384 8.93 -9.84 18.67
CA LEU A 384 9.22 -11.25 18.36
C LEU A 384 8.60 -12.24 19.37
N ARG A 385 8.47 -11.84 20.64
CA ARG A 385 7.83 -12.68 21.68
C ARG A 385 6.31 -12.70 21.56
N ASN A 386 5.72 -11.54 21.25
CA ASN A 386 4.26 -11.38 21.18
C ASN A 386 3.72 -11.95 19.87
N GLU A 387 4.38 -11.68 18.75
CA GLU A 387 4.03 -12.18 17.42
C GLU A 387 4.83 -13.46 17.13
N ARG A 388 4.31 -14.58 17.63
CA ARG A 388 4.93 -15.90 17.46
C ARG A 388 5.08 -16.25 15.97
N GLY A 389 6.28 -16.67 15.58
CA GLY A 389 6.57 -17.03 14.19
C GLY A 389 6.91 -15.84 13.29
N SER A 390 7.01 -14.63 13.85
CA SER A 390 7.50 -13.46 13.13
C SER A 390 9.00 -13.53 12.84
N VAL A 391 9.43 -12.83 11.79
CA VAL A 391 10.83 -12.77 11.36
C VAL A 391 11.33 -11.32 11.43
N ALA A 392 12.48 -11.11 12.08
CA ALA A 392 13.17 -9.83 12.03
C ALA A 392 14.07 -9.75 10.80
N VAL A 393 13.98 -8.65 10.06
CA VAL A 393 14.78 -8.42 8.85
C VAL A 393 15.25 -6.97 8.76
N SER A 394 16.27 -6.75 7.94
CA SER A 394 16.58 -5.43 7.41
C SER A 394 16.62 -5.50 5.89
N ALA A 395 15.64 -4.88 5.24
CA ALA A 395 15.64 -4.70 3.79
C ALA A 395 16.81 -3.82 3.30
N ARG A 396 17.47 -3.07 4.20
CA ARG A 396 18.62 -2.23 3.88
C ARG A 396 19.92 -3.03 3.87
N THR A 397 20.16 -3.86 4.89
CA THR A 397 21.41 -4.63 5.03
C THR A 397 21.33 -6.02 4.41
N GLY A 398 20.12 -6.52 4.18
CA GLY A 398 19.87 -7.90 3.75
C GLY A 398 19.79 -8.91 4.90
N GLU A 399 19.99 -8.47 6.15
CA GLU A 399 19.92 -9.35 7.31
C GLU A 399 18.52 -9.97 7.46
N GLY A 400 18.48 -11.28 7.74
CA GLY A 400 17.23 -12.03 7.98
C GLY A 400 16.45 -12.42 6.72
N LEU A 401 16.84 -11.95 5.52
CA LEU A 401 16.11 -12.25 4.29
C LEU A 401 16.12 -13.74 3.91
N ASP A 402 17.23 -14.45 4.15
CA ASP A 402 17.32 -15.90 3.91
C ASP A 402 16.38 -16.71 4.81
N LEU A 403 16.18 -16.25 6.05
CA LEU A 403 15.23 -16.86 6.98
C LEU A 403 13.80 -16.54 6.54
N LEU A 404 13.54 -15.29 6.15
CA LEU A 404 12.24 -14.87 5.62
C LEU A 404 11.83 -15.70 4.40
N MET A 405 12.72 -15.87 3.42
CA MET A 405 12.41 -16.65 2.22
C MET A 405 12.11 -18.12 2.52
N ARG A 406 12.81 -18.72 3.48
CA ARG A 406 12.51 -20.08 3.94
C ARG A 406 11.14 -20.15 4.61
N ARG A 407 10.81 -19.19 5.47
CA ARG A 407 9.52 -19.13 6.15
C ARG A 407 8.36 -18.92 5.18
N ILE A 408 8.54 -18.04 4.19
CA ILE A 408 7.60 -17.85 3.08
C ILE A 408 7.39 -19.18 2.34
N GLU A 409 8.45 -19.91 2.02
CA GLU A 409 8.33 -21.20 1.33
C GLU A 409 7.54 -22.24 2.15
N GLU A 410 7.79 -22.32 3.46
CA GLU A 410 7.09 -23.24 4.37
C GLU A 410 5.59 -22.93 4.52
N ASP A 411 5.24 -21.65 4.55
CA ASP A 411 3.86 -21.20 4.74
C ASP A 411 3.06 -21.16 3.43
N LEU A 412 3.73 -21.17 2.28
CA LEU A 412 3.08 -21.26 0.98
C LEU A 412 2.48 -22.67 0.77
N PRO A 413 1.29 -22.77 0.14
CA PRO A 413 0.71 -24.06 -0.20
C PRO A 413 1.68 -24.81 -1.12
N GLY A 414 2.20 -25.96 -0.66
CA GLY A 414 3.18 -26.76 -1.39
C GLY A 414 2.54 -27.81 -2.30
N PRO A 415 3.22 -28.24 -3.37
CA PRO A 415 2.80 -29.42 -4.12
C PRO A 415 2.77 -30.63 -3.18
N ASP A 416 1.61 -31.24 -3.03
CA ASP A 416 1.37 -32.29 -2.05
C ASP A 416 1.53 -33.71 -2.64
N VAL A 417 1.47 -33.84 -3.97
CA VAL A 417 1.52 -35.13 -4.65
C VAL A 417 2.96 -35.57 -4.90
N LEU A 418 3.40 -36.60 -4.18
CA LEU A 418 4.65 -37.28 -4.44
C LEU A 418 4.53 -38.14 -5.71
N VAL A 419 5.43 -37.92 -6.67
CA VAL A 419 5.53 -38.72 -7.90
C VAL A 419 6.90 -39.39 -7.98
N ASP A 420 6.91 -40.61 -8.49
CA ASP A 420 8.11 -41.39 -8.83
C ASP A 420 7.92 -41.92 -10.25
N VAL A 421 8.64 -41.31 -11.20
CA VAL A 421 8.39 -41.48 -12.63
C VAL A 421 9.69 -41.65 -13.41
N LEU A 422 9.64 -42.44 -14.47
CA LEU A 422 10.71 -42.58 -15.44
C LEU A 422 10.28 -41.88 -16.75
N VAL A 423 10.70 -40.63 -16.92
CA VAL A 423 10.31 -39.80 -18.06
C VAL A 423 11.23 -40.07 -19.25
N PRO A 424 10.72 -40.53 -20.41
CA PRO A 424 11.58 -40.77 -21.57
C PRO A 424 12.16 -39.47 -22.13
N TYR A 425 13.31 -39.54 -22.81
CA TYR A 425 14.01 -38.35 -23.34
C TYR A 425 13.21 -37.52 -24.33
N ASN A 426 12.21 -38.11 -24.99
CA ASN A 426 11.29 -37.39 -25.90
C ASN A 426 10.27 -36.50 -25.16
N ARG A 427 10.16 -36.62 -23.83
CA ARG A 427 9.29 -35.83 -22.96
C ARG A 427 10.09 -34.99 -21.96
N GLY A 428 11.23 -34.46 -22.40
CA GLY A 428 12.03 -33.52 -21.61
C GLY A 428 11.27 -32.25 -21.20
N ASP A 429 10.18 -31.92 -21.91
CA ASP A 429 9.24 -30.86 -21.54
C ASP A 429 8.63 -31.09 -20.14
N LEU A 430 8.32 -32.34 -19.79
CA LEU A 430 7.78 -32.68 -18.46
C LEU A 430 8.85 -32.58 -17.36
N VAL A 431 10.09 -33.01 -17.65
CA VAL A 431 11.20 -32.89 -16.69
C VAL A 431 11.51 -31.42 -16.40
N ALA A 432 11.57 -30.57 -17.44
CA ALA A 432 11.78 -29.14 -17.29
C ALA A 432 10.66 -28.47 -16.47
N ARG A 433 9.41 -28.91 -16.66
CA ARG A 433 8.26 -28.43 -15.87
C ARG A 433 8.31 -28.86 -14.41
N VAL A 434 8.75 -30.07 -14.11
CA VAL A 434 8.93 -30.50 -12.70
C VAL A 434 10.04 -29.70 -12.02
N GLN A 435 11.12 -29.38 -12.75
CA GLN A 435 12.19 -28.53 -12.24
C GLN A 435 11.76 -27.07 -12.05
N SER A 436 10.80 -26.57 -12.85
CA SER A 436 10.32 -25.19 -12.73
C SER A 436 9.22 -25.01 -11.69
N ASP A 437 8.29 -25.97 -11.62
CA ASP A 437 7.01 -25.83 -10.92
C ASP A 437 6.92 -26.76 -9.67
N GLY A 438 7.76 -27.80 -9.60
CA GLY A 438 7.76 -28.80 -8.52
C GLY A 438 8.96 -28.71 -7.59
N ILE A 439 8.97 -29.58 -6.57
CA ILE A 439 10.09 -29.75 -5.64
C ILE A 439 10.76 -31.08 -5.97
N VAL A 440 11.95 -31.03 -6.59
CA VAL A 440 12.71 -32.22 -6.95
C VAL A 440 13.39 -32.80 -5.71
N ILE A 441 13.09 -34.07 -5.41
CA ILE A 441 13.71 -34.82 -4.31
C ILE A 441 14.91 -35.61 -4.82
N GLY A 442 14.82 -36.16 -6.03
CA GLY A 442 15.89 -36.91 -6.67
C GLY A 442 15.72 -36.96 -8.18
N LEU A 443 16.84 -36.89 -8.89
CA LEU A 443 16.90 -36.93 -10.35
C LEU A 443 18.11 -37.78 -10.78
N GLU A 444 17.86 -38.79 -11.60
CA GLU A 444 18.89 -39.67 -12.15
C GLU A 444 18.64 -39.92 -13.63
N HIS A 445 19.69 -39.83 -14.44
CA HIS A 445 19.62 -40.16 -15.87
C HIS A 445 19.94 -41.64 -16.07
N THR A 446 19.02 -42.38 -16.68
CA THR A 446 19.16 -43.80 -16.99
C THR A 446 19.23 -44.01 -18.50
N ASP A 447 19.49 -45.24 -18.95
CA ASP A 447 19.61 -45.57 -20.37
C ASP A 447 18.32 -45.33 -21.17
N THR A 448 17.16 -45.36 -20.49
CA THR A 448 15.83 -45.31 -21.12
C THR A 448 15.06 -44.01 -20.85
N GLY A 449 15.55 -43.17 -19.93
CA GLY A 449 14.91 -41.90 -19.59
C GLY A 449 15.53 -41.22 -18.38
N THR A 450 14.82 -40.26 -17.80
CA THR A 450 15.19 -39.59 -16.55
C THR A 450 14.27 -40.09 -15.44
N ALA A 451 14.83 -40.80 -14.47
CA ALA A 451 14.14 -41.17 -13.24
C ALA A 451 14.05 -39.93 -12.35
N LEU A 452 12.82 -39.61 -11.93
CA LEU A 452 12.50 -38.37 -11.26
C LEU A 452 11.56 -38.66 -10.10
N ARG A 453 12.02 -38.33 -8.89
CA ARG A 453 11.19 -38.29 -7.69
C ARG A 453 11.01 -36.85 -7.27
N ALA A 454 9.78 -36.38 -7.25
CA ALA A 454 9.47 -34.98 -6.97
C ALA A 454 8.10 -34.85 -6.29
N ARG A 455 7.88 -33.73 -5.60
CA ARG A 455 6.53 -33.29 -5.23
C ARG A 455 6.04 -32.32 -6.29
N VAL A 456 4.87 -32.60 -6.84
CA VAL A 456 4.25 -31.79 -7.90
C VAL A 456 2.78 -31.54 -7.59
N ASP A 457 2.19 -30.53 -8.21
CA ASP A 457 0.76 -30.27 -8.09
C ASP A 457 -0.06 -31.32 -8.84
N ALA A 458 -1.32 -31.49 -8.43
CA ALA A 458 -2.24 -32.48 -9.01
C ALA A 458 -2.32 -32.47 -10.57
N PRO A 459 -2.33 -31.32 -11.27
CA PRO A 459 -2.34 -31.31 -12.74
C PRO A 459 -1.06 -31.88 -13.37
N LEU A 460 0.09 -31.60 -12.76
CA LEU A 460 1.39 -32.10 -13.24
C LEU A 460 1.56 -33.58 -12.87
N ALA A 461 1.08 -34.00 -11.69
CA ALA A 461 0.99 -35.41 -11.33
C ALA A 461 0.15 -36.22 -12.34
N ALA A 462 -1.00 -35.70 -12.75
CA ALA A 462 -1.84 -36.35 -13.76
C ALA A 462 -1.14 -36.49 -15.12
N ALA A 463 -0.35 -35.49 -15.52
CA ALA A 463 0.44 -35.54 -16.75
C ALA A 463 1.62 -36.53 -16.67
N LEU A 464 2.14 -36.77 -15.46
CA LEU A 464 3.26 -37.67 -15.19
C LEU A 464 2.82 -39.11 -14.88
N ALA A 465 1.54 -39.33 -14.53
CA ALA A 465 0.98 -40.64 -14.20
C ALA A 465 1.26 -41.76 -15.23
N PRO A 466 1.26 -41.51 -16.56
CA PRO A 466 1.60 -42.54 -17.55
C PRO A 466 3.04 -43.07 -17.47
N PHE A 467 3.93 -42.35 -16.78
CA PHE A 467 5.36 -42.64 -16.69
C PHE A 467 5.75 -43.17 -15.30
N ALA A 468 4.78 -43.65 -14.51
CA ALA A 468 5.02 -44.21 -13.18
C ALA A 468 6.15 -45.25 -13.21
N ASN A 469 7.13 -45.07 -12.33
CA ASN A 469 8.29 -45.94 -12.26
C ASN A 469 7.87 -47.31 -11.68
N PRO A 470 8.04 -48.43 -12.43
CA PRO A 470 7.64 -49.76 -11.95
C PRO A 470 8.53 -50.30 -10.82
N ASN A 471 9.73 -49.73 -10.60
CA ASN A 471 10.64 -50.11 -9.53
C ASN A 471 11.01 -48.88 -8.66
N PRO A 472 10.16 -48.49 -7.68
CA PRO A 472 10.47 -47.38 -6.79
C PRO A 472 11.62 -47.76 -5.84
N THR A 473 12.68 -46.97 -5.83
CA THR A 473 13.78 -47.12 -4.85
C THR A 473 13.25 -46.81 -3.43
N PRO A 474 13.48 -47.65 -2.41
CA PRO A 474 12.95 -47.40 -1.06
C PRO A 474 13.44 -46.07 -0.47
N LEU A 475 12.57 -45.36 0.27
CA LEU A 475 12.92 -44.15 1.02
C LEU A 475 13.91 -44.49 2.15
N GLN A 476 15.13 -43.95 2.10
CA GLN A 476 15.91 -43.70 3.31
C GLN A 476 15.47 -42.34 3.86
N VAL A 477 14.58 -42.36 4.84
CA VAL A 477 14.19 -41.17 5.60
C VAL A 477 15.29 -40.91 6.62
N GLU A 478 16.21 -39.98 6.35
CA GLU A 478 17.03 -39.40 7.42
C GLU A 478 16.13 -38.43 8.21
N GLY A 479 15.58 -38.92 9.32
CA GLY A 479 14.89 -38.06 10.29
C GLY A 479 15.88 -37.15 11.01
N PRO A 480 15.47 -35.95 11.46
CA PRO A 480 16.33 -35.10 12.26
C PRO A 480 16.66 -35.80 13.59
N ALA A 481 17.94 -35.81 13.96
CA ALA A 481 18.42 -36.43 15.18
C ALA A 481 17.77 -35.80 16.42
N HIS A 482 16.75 -36.45 16.98
CA HIS A 482 16.25 -36.14 18.33
C HIS A 482 17.22 -36.72 19.37
N SER A 483 18.16 -35.91 19.84
CA SER A 483 18.86 -36.13 21.12
C SER A 483 18.12 -35.39 22.23
N GLY A 484 17.32 -36.11 23.01
CA GLY A 484 16.72 -35.64 24.27
C GLY A 484 16.75 -36.79 25.30
N PRO A 485 16.99 -36.51 26.60
CA PRO A 485 17.35 -37.54 27.57
C PRO A 485 16.12 -38.37 28.00
N ARG A 486 16.33 -39.67 28.18
CA ARG A 486 15.34 -40.61 28.72
C ARG A 486 15.01 -40.27 30.17
N VAL A 487 13.73 -40.03 30.46
CA VAL A 487 13.17 -40.06 31.83
C VAL A 487 12.73 -41.50 32.12
N PRO A 488 13.03 -42.09 33.29
CA PRO A 488 12.64 -43.47 33.59
C PRO A 488 11.14 -43.54 33.95
N ALA A 489 10.52 -44.64 33.55
CA ALA A 489 9.12 -44.93 33.81
C ALA A 489 8.85 -45.09 35.31
N VAL A 490 7.85 -44.36 35.81
CA VAL A 490 7.25 -44.56 37.13
C VAL A 490 6.13 -45.59 36.95
N THR A 491 6.23 -46.69 37.69
CA THR A 491 5.22 -47.73 37.83
C THR A 491 4.07 -47.22 38.69
N ASP A 492 2.85 -47.32 38.20
CA ASP A 492 1.62 -47.15 38.97
C ASP A 492 1.49 -48.28 40.00
N GLU A 493 1.73 -47.95 41.27
CA GLU A 493 1.18 -48.68 42.41
C GLU A 493 0.09 -47.82 43.04
N VAL A 494 -1.15 -48.31 42.96
CA VAL A 494 -2.29 -47.80 43.72
C VAL A 494 -2.19 -48.33 45.15
N PRO A 495 -2.43 -47.48 46.16
CA PRO A 495 -3.15 -47.94 47.32
C PRO A 495 -4.38 -47.06 47.57
N GLY A 496 -5.52 -47.74 47.75
CA GLY A 496 -6.75 -47.12 48.23
C GLY A 496 -6.64 -46.63 49.66
N GLY A 497 -7.63 -45.84 50.07
CA GLY A 497 -7.78 -45.40 51.44
C GLY A 497 -8.81 -44.30 51.57
N ASP A 498 -9.96 -44.67 52.12
CA ASP A 498 -11.05 -43.84 52.58
C ASP A 498 -10.62 -42.64 53.43
N GLY A 499 -11.48 -41.61 53.50
CA GLY A 499 -11.43 -40.64 54.58
C GLY A 499 -12.17 -39.33 54.29
N ASP A 500 -13.39 -39.22 54.80
CA ASP A 500 -14.16 -37.99 54.98
C ASP A 500 -13.32 -36.80 55.48
N TYR A 501 -13.56 -35.60 54.94
CA TYR A 501 -14.07 -34.41 55.64
C TYR A 501 -14.25 -33.21 54.68
#